data_AF-A0AAD9FIG7-F1
#
_entry.id   AF-A0AAD9FIG7-F1
#
_cell.length_a   1.000
_cell.length_b   1.000
_cell.length_c   1.000
_cell.angle_alpha   90.00
_cell.angle_beta   90.00
_cell.angle_gamma   90.00
#
_symmetry.space_group_name_H-M   'P 1'
#
loop_
_entity.id
_entity.type
_entity.pdbx_description
1 polymer ?
#
loop_
_entity_poly.entity_id
_entity_poly.type
_entity_poly.pdbx_seq_one_letter_code
_entity_poly.pdbx_strand_id
1 'polypeptide(L)' 'MGQEFLVLRCFTCQSFQVKKVNKWTCKLCGEKQSLLKEFGRGSGADCRRHVQKLNAMRGAKMEDQEQHTLSLW' A
#
# COMPACT_ATOMS: atom_id res chain seq x y z
N MET A 1 -20.99 16.65 -0.81
CA MET A 1 -20.56 15.24 -0.99
C MET A 1 -19.09 15.25 -1.37
N GLY A 2 -18.23 14.62 -0.56
CA GLY A 2 -16.77 14.67 -0.75
C GLY A 2 -16.28 13.65 -1.80
N GLN A 3 -15.10 13.89 -2.38
CA GLN A 3 -14.46 12.91 -3.25
C GLN A 3 -13.97 11.72 -2.41
N GLU A 4 -14.42 10.51 -2.76
CA GLU A 4 -13.94 9.29 -2.14
C GLU A 4 -12.64 8.81 -2.81
N PHE A 5 -11.77 8.24 -1.98
CA PHE A 5 -10.52 7.62 -2.40
C PHE A 5 -10.47 6.18 -1.91
N LEU A 6 -9.65 5.37 -2.58
CA LEU A 6 -9.42 3.96 -2.31
C LEU A 6 -8.00 3.76 -1.79
N VAL A 7 -7.85 2.85 -0.84
CA VAL A 7 -6.55 2.37 -0.34
C VAL A 7 -6.27 1.03 -1.01
N LEU A 8 -5.22 0.98 -1.83
CA LEU A 8 -4.87 -0.19 -2.65
C LEU A 8 -3.45 -0.65 -2.35
N ARG A 9 -3.19 -1.95 -2.51
CA ARG A 9 -1.85 -2.56 -2.38
C ARG A 9 -1.27 -2.87 -3.74
N CYS A 10 -0.02 -2.49 -3.98
CA CYS A 10 0.69 -2.86 -5.20
C CYS A 10 0.96 -4.37 -5.24
N PHE A 11 0.77 -5.04 -6.38
CA PHE A 11 1.01 -6.48 -6.47
C PHE A 11 2.51 -6.84 -6.43
N THR A 12 3.38 -5.96 -6.94
CA THR A 12 4.84 -6.20 -7.01
C THR A 12 5.53 -5.84 -5.71
N CYS A 13 5.59 -4.55 -5.36
CA CYS A 13 6.34 -4.09 -4.19
C CYS A 13 5.52 -4.11 -2.88
N GLN A 14 4.25 -4.52 -2.94
CA GLN A 14 3.34 -4.60 -1.79
C GLN A 14 3.06 -3.28 -1.07
N SER A 15 3.50 -2.13 -1.58
CA SER A 15 3.22 -0.82 -0.96
C SER A 15 1.75 -0.44 -1.07
N PHE A 16 1.24 0.25 -0.05
CA PHE A 16 -0.11 0.77 -0.01
C PHE A 16 -0.16 2.21 -0.52
N GLN A 17 -1.17 2.53 -1.33
CA GLN A 17 -1.32 3.84 -1.97
C GLN A 17 -2.78 4.28 -2.04
N VAL A 18 -2.99 5.60 -1.97
CA VAL A 18 -4.29 6.24 -2.18
C VAL A 18 -4.51 6.44 -3.67
N LYS A 19 -5.63 5.96 -4.21
CA LYS A 19 -6.01 6.09 -5.63
C LYS A 19 -7.49 6.44 -5.77
N LYS A 20 -7.85 7.03 -6.91
CA LYS A 20 -9.24 7.40 -7.27
C LYS A 20 -9.76 6.60 -8.46
N VAL A 21 -8.92 5.77 -9.07
CA VAL A 21 -9.18 5.06 -10.32
C VAL A 21 -8.83 3.59 -10.19
N ASN A 22 -9.56 2.75 -10.93
CA ASN A 22 -9.37 1.29 -10.89
C ASN A 22 -8.14 0.83 -11.67
N LYS A 23 -7.56 1.66 -12.55
CA LYS A 23 -6.29 1.39 -13.24
C LYS A 23 -5.28 2.44 -12.80
N TRP A 24 -4.13 2.01 -12.28
CA TRP A 24 -3.15 2.91 -11.69
C TRP A 24 -1.73 2.40 -11.83
N THR A 25 -0.78 3.33 -11.80
CA THR A 25 0.65 3.03 -11.77
C THR A 25 1.18 3.16 -10.35
N CYS A 26 1.95 2.16 -9.90
CA CYS A 26 2.65 2.21 -8.63
C CYS A 26 3.68 3.34 -8.62
N LYS A 27 3.59 4.27 -7.65
CA LYS A 27 4.56 5.36 -7.54
C LYS A 27 5.96 4.92 -7.10
N LEU A 28 6.11 3.73 -6.51
CA LEU A 28 7.40 3.25 -6.02
C LEU A 28 8.11 2.36 -7.04
N CYS A 29 7.41 1.37 -7.61
CA CYS A 29 8.03 0.42 -8.55
C CYS A 29 7.67 0.64 -10.02
N GLY A 30 6.81 1.62 -10.35
CA GLY A 30 6.44 1.94 -11.73
C GLY A 30 5.46 0.97 -12.39
N GLU A 31 5.05 -0.11 -11.73
CA GLU A 31 4.18 -1.13 -12.32
C GLU A 31 2.76 -0.64 -12.58
N LYS A 32 2.23 -0.96 -13.77
CA LYS A 32 0.84 -0.68 -14.15
C LYS A 32 -0.05 -1.80 -13.65
N GLN A 33 -1.12 -1.45 -12.95
CA GLN A 33 -1.97 -2.43 -12.27
C GLN A 33 -3.43 -2.00 -12.25
N SER A 34 -4.30 -3.00 -12.23
CA SER A 34 -5.72 -2.85 -11.95
C SER A 34 -6.00 -3.02 -10.46
N LEU A 35 -7.15 -2.53 -10.03
CA LEU A 35 -7.69 -2.74 -8.71
C LEU A 35 -8.05 -4.20 -8.53
N LEU A 36 -7.34 -4.88 -7.62
CA LEU A 36 -7.60 -6.27 -7.24
C LEU A 36 -8.41 -6.34 -5.94
N LYS A 37 -7.99 -5.59 -4.93
CA LYS A 37 -8.62 -5.57 -3.59
C LYS A 37 -8.53 -4.17 -2.98
N GLU A 38 -9.64 -3.75 -2.39
CA GLU A 38 -9.70 -2.54 -1.56
C GLU A 38 -9.33 -2.88 -0.12
N PHE A 39 -8.44 -2.07 0.46
CA PHE A 39 -8.02 -2.16 1.86
C PHE A 39 -8.64 -1.04 2.71
N GLY A 40 -9.36 -0.13 2.09
CA GLY A 40 -10.05 0.98 2.73
C GLY A 40 -10.62 1.95 1.70
N ARG A 41 -11.63 2.71 2.10
CA ARG A 41 -12.28 3.76 1.30
C ARG A 41 -12.67 4.91 2.22
N GLY A 42 -12.61 6.14 1.72
CA GLY A 42 -13.09 7.30 2.47
C GLY A 42 -12.51 8.62 1.99
N SER A 43 -12.42 9.59 2.90
CA SER A 43 -11.84 10.90 2.61
C SER A 43 -10.34 10.77 2.32
N GLY A 44 -9.79 11.70 1.54
CA GLY A 44 -8.35 11.70 1.24
C GLY A 44 -7.48 11.78 2.50
N ALA A 45 -7.94 12.46 3.56
CA ALA A 45 -7.21 12.55 4.82
C ALA A 45 -7.18 11.20 5.55
N ASP A 46 -8.31 10.51 5.63
CA ASP A 46 -8.41 9.21 6.31
C ASP A 46 -7.67 8.13 5.54
N CYS A 47 -7.78 8.11 4.20
CA CYS A 47 -7.02 7.20 3.36
C CYS A 47 -5.50 7.42 3.50
N ARG A 48 -5.03 8.67 3.62
CA ARG A 48 -3.59 8.95 3.85
C ARG A 48 -3.11 8.41 5.19
N ARG A 49 -3.86 8.64 6.28
CA ARG A 49 -3.54 8.07 7.60
C ARG A 49 -3.52 6.55 7.57
N HIS A 50 -4.51 5.94 6.92
CA HIS A 50 -4.61 4.50 6.77
C HIS A 50 -3.41 3.94 5.99
N VAL A 51 -3.05 4.55 4.85
CA VAL A 51 -1.88 4.15 4.05
C VAL A 51 -0.59 4.26 4.85
N GLN A 52 -0.41 5.32 5.65
CA GLN A 52 0.78 5.47 6.49
C GLN A 52 0.90 4.32 7.49
N LYS A 53 -0.19 3.97 8.18
CA LYS A 53 -0.23 2.83 9.11
C LYS A 53 0.10 1.51 8.40
N LEU A 54 -0.51 1.24 7.25
CA LEU A 54 -0.29 -0.01 6.50
C LEU A 54 1.16 -0.12 5.99
N ASN A 55 1.73 0.98 5.49
CA ASN A 55 3.12 0.97 5.03
C ASN A 55 4.12 0.87 6.19
N ALA A 56 3.83 1.43 7.37
CA ALA A 56 4.64 1.21 8.57
C ALA A 56 4.68 -0.28 8.97
N MET A 57 3.51 -0.94 8.98
CA MET A 57 3.44 -2.38 9.26
C MET A 57 4.13 -3.24 8.19
N ARG A 58 4.04 -2.83 6.91
CA ARG A 58 4.82 -3.45 5.83
C ARG A 58 6.32 -3.34 6.08
N GLY A 59 6.80 -2.16 6.49
CA GLY A 59 8.21 -1.90 6.81
C GLY A 59 8.70 -2.81 7.93
N ALA A 60 8.00 -2.82 9.07
CA ALA A 60 8.33 -3.69 10.20
C ALA A 60 8.38 -5.17 9.79
N LYS A 61 7.41 -5.64 9.01
CA LYS A 61 7.43 -7.03 8.51
C LYS A 61 8.63 -7.34 7.61
N MET A 62 9.08 -6.37 6.80
CA MET A 62 10.27 -6.55 5.95
C MET A 62 11.54 -6.62 6.80
N GLU A 63 11.66 -5.77 7.82
CA GLU A 63 12.78 -5.78 8.78
C GLU A 63 12.82 -7.10 9.55
N ASP A 64 11.69 -7.58 10.07
CA ASP A 64 11.60 -8.88 10.75
C ASP A 64 12.05 -10.04 9.85
N GLN A 65 11.64 -10.01 8.57
CA GLN A 65 12.03 -11.03 7.59
C GLN A 65 13.52 -10.99 7.27
N GLU A 66 14.10 -9.79 7.16
CA GLU A 66 15.52 -9.60 6.95
C GLU A 66 16.32 -10.10 8.16
N GLN A 67 15.95 -9.71 9.38
CA GLN A 67 16.57 -10.19 10.62
C GLN A 67 16.49 -11.71 10.76
N HIS A 68 15.34 -12.31 10.50
CA HIS A 68 15.19 -13.76 10.52
C HIS A 68 16.08 -14.42 9.47
N THR A 69 16.12 -13.87 8.25
CA THR A 69 17.00 -14.40 7.20
C THR A 69 18.45 -14.34 7.66
N LEU A 70 18.92 -13.22 8.18
CA LEU A 70 20.28 -13.05 8.69
C LEU A 70 20.62 -13.99 9.85
N SER A 71 19.67 -14.31 10.72
CA SER A 71 19.88 -15.24 11.84
C SER A 71 20.11 -16.70 11.42
N LEU A 72 19.80 -17.04 10.16
CA LEU A 72 19.98 -18.38 9.59
C LEU A 72 21.34 -18.57 8.90
N TRP A 73 22.16 -17.53 8.80
CA TRP A 73 23.52 -17.57 8.27
C TRP A 73 24.53 -17.53 9.41
#